data_AF-A0A3D2WI10-F1
#
_entry.id   AF-A0A3D2WI10-F1
#
_cell.length_a   1.000
_cell.length_b   1.000
_cell.length_c   1.000
_cell.angle_alpha   90.00
_cell.angle_beta   90.00
_cell.angle_gamma   90.00
#
_symmetry.space_group_name_H-M   'P 1'
#
loop_
_entity.id
_entity.type
_entity.pdbx_description
1 polymer ?
#
loop_
_entity_poly.entity_id
_entity_poly.type
_entity_poly.pdbx_seq_one_letter_code
_entity_poly.pdbx_strand_id
1 'polypeptide(L)'
;MSRILKLNIPQLFAFSCAFAACGVQAADIVVEDFENYTLGESWPRVVDNEIINNCGLDSTSNKCMRVAYIPQSNGSVRLTKFMSVPKFDHYILSYDLYLESGFEYVLGGKLPGLGSENPTSGCNAAASDSWSSRLMWQPKGFIKNYF
;
A
#
# COMPACT_ATOMS: atom_id res chain seq x y z
N MET A 1 17.42 -9.84 -11.75
CA MET A 1 17.58 -8.45 -11.28
C MET A 1 16.35 -8.11 -10.45
N SER A 2 16.54 -7.67 -9.21
CA SER A 2 15.45 -7.31 -8.29
C SER A 2 15.05 -5.84 -8.50
N ARG A 3 13.75 -5.50 -8.46
CA ARG A 3 13.23 -4.16 -8.76
C ARG A 3 12.62 -3.56 -7.50
N ILE A 4 12.81 -2.28 -7.20
CA ILE A 4 12.50 -1.78 -5.85
C ILE A 4 11.38 -0.74 -5.78
N LEU A 5 10.46 -0.95 -4.83
CA LEU A 5 9.40 -0.04 -4.41
C LEU A 5 9.63 0.36 -2.95
N LYS A 6 9.68 1.66 -2.65
CA LYS A 6 9.61 2.15 -1.27
C LYS A 6 8.19 2.62 -0.97
N LEU A 7 7.64 2.17 0.15
CA LEU A 7 6.30 2.53 0.61
C LEU A 7 6.39 3.14 2.02
N ASN A 8 5.77 4.31 2.20
CA ASN A 8 5.43 4.86 3.50
C ASN A 8 3.92 5.08 3.54
N ILE A 9 3.21 4.66 4.59
CA ILE A 9 1.77 4.88 4.73
C ILE A 9 1.57 5.84 5.91
N PRO A 10 1.82 7.15 5.71
CA PRO A 10 1.84 8.07 6.83
C PRO A 10 0.45 8.23 7.46
N GLN A 11 -0.64 7.95 6.74
CA GLN A 11 -2.01 8.08 7.28
C GLN A 11 -3.10 7.40 6.43
N LEU A 12 -3.92 6.55 7.07
CA LEU A 12 -5.25 6.16 6.60
C LEU A 12 -6.32 6.85 7.46
N PHE A 13 -7.20 7.65 6.87
CA PHE A 13 -8.30 8.32 7.58
C PHE A 13 -9.66 7.79 7.15
N ALA A 14 -10.56 7.51 8.10
CA ALA A 14 -11.98 7.32 7.82
C ALA A 14 -12.71 8.67 7.93
N PHE A 15 -13.63 8.96 6.99
CA PHE A 15 -14.37 10.24 6.99
C PHE A 15 -15.87 10.01 6.79
N SER A 16 -16.62 9.76 7.86
CA SER A 16 -18.08 9.85 7.82
C SER A 16 -18.50 11.26 8.18
N CYS A 17 -19.00 12.07 7.25
CA CYS A 17 -19.70 13.29 7.66
C CYS A 17 -20.83 13.71 6.72
N ALA A 18 -22.06 13.63 7.22
CA ALA A 18 -23.06 14.65 6.92
C ALA A 18 -22.79 15.83 7.88
N PHE A 19 -22.25 16.92 7.31
CA PHE A 19 -22.08 18.27 7.87
C PHE A 19 -22.58 18.49 9.32
N ALA A 20 -21.68 18.41 10.32
CA ALA A 20 -21.59 19.31 11.49
C ALA A 20 -20.76 18.77 12.67
N ALA A 21 -20.39 17.49 12.74
CA ALA A 21 -19.58 16.98 13.87
C ALA A 21 -18.84 15.68 13.51
N CYS A 22 -17.74 15.77 12.74
CA CYS A 22 -16.88 14.60 12.50
C CYS A 22 -15.82 14.52 13.61
N GLY A 23 -16.11 13.77 14.68
CA GLY A 23 -15.11 13.41 15.68
C GLY A 23 -14.30 12.21 15.17
N VAL A 24 -13.28 12.43 14.33
CA VAL A 24 -12.28 11.38 14.05
C VAL A 24 -11.48 11.18 15.32
N GLN A 25 -11.56 10.00 15.92
CA GLN A 25 -10.78 9.65 17.11
C GLN A 25 -9.44 9.06 16.66
N ALA A 26 -8.39 9.19 17.47
CA ALA A 26 -7.08 8.61 17.13
C ALA A 26 -7.13 7.09 16.90
N ALA A 27 -8.11 6.40 17.50
CA ALA A 27 -8.35 4.97 17.30
C ALA A 27 -8.93 4.61 15.92
N ASP A 28 -9.45 5.59 15.17
CA ASP A 28 -10.05 5.42 13.84
C ASP A 28 -9.02 5.58 12.71
N ILE A 29 -7.77 5.91 13.06
CA ILE A 29 -6.67 6.13 12.14
C ILE A 29 -5.71 4.96 12.25
N VAL A 30 -5.39 4.35 11.11
CA VAL A 30 -4.33 3.33 11.03
C VAL A 30 -3.11 4.00 10.41
N VAL A 31 -2.01 3.99 11.17
CA VAL A 31 -0.70 4.51 10.74
C VAL A 31 0.30 3.35 10.73
N GLU A 32 1.03 3.22 9.63
CA GLU A 32 2.18 2.32 9.52
C GLU A 32 3.32 3.14 8.90
N ASP A 33 4.12 3.72 9.80
CA ASP A 33 5.29 4.57 9.50
C ASP A 33 6.61 3.78 9.55
N PHE A 34 6.54 2.48 9.89
CA PHE A 34 7.69 1.59 10.06
C PHE A 34 8.71 2.03 11.12
N GLU A 35 8.44 3.06 11.92
CA GLU A 35 9.42 3.62 12.86
C GLU A 35 9.73 2.68 14.03
N ASN A 36 8.79 1.79 14.36
CA ASN A 36 8.94 0.78 15.42
C ASN A 36 9.73 -0.47 14.99
N TYR A 37 10.10 -0.59 13.72
CA TYR A 37 10.86 -1.74 13.23
C TYR A 37 12.38 -1.49 13.28
N THR A 38 13.14 -2.57 13.36
CA THR A 38 14.60 -2.53 13.26
C THR A 38 15.05 -2.45 11.79
N LEU A 39 16.18 -1.79 11.53
CA LEU A 39 16.72 -1.71 10.16
C LEU A 39 17.13 -3.10 9.66
N GLY A 40 16.77 -3.42 8.42
CA GLY A 40 16.96 -4.73 7.81
C GLY A 40 15.89 -5.77 8.20
N GLU A 41 14.98 -5.43 9.12
CA GLU A 41 13.86 -6.31 9.46
C GLU A 41 12.89 -6.44 8.29
N SER A 42 12.30 -7.62 8.12
CA SER A 42 11.22 -7.80 7.16
C SER A 42 9.86 -7.48 7.79
N TRP A 43 9.04 -6.71 7.07
CA TRP A 43 7.64 -6.56 7.41
C TRP A 43 6.91 -7.91 7.30
N PRO A 44 6.23 -8.35 8.36
CA PRO A 44 5.66 -9.71 8.40
C PRO A 44 4.73 -10.00 7.23
N ARG A 45 4.85 -11.21 6.67
CA ARG A 45 4.01 -11.77 5.58
C ARG A 45 4.18 -11.13 4.21
N VAL A 46 5.03 -10.11 4.08
CA VAL A 46 5.54 -9.66 2.78
C VAL A 46 6.88 -10.36 2.59
N VAL A 47 7.10 -10.93 1.41
CA VAL A 47 8.41 -11.52 1.06
C VAL A 47 9.27 -10.47 0.37
N ASP A 48 10.59 -10.68 0.30
CA ASP A 48 11.52 -9.80 -0.40
C ASP A 48 11.37 -8.32 0.01
N ASN A 49 11.33 -8.05 1.31
CA ASN A 49 11.27 -6.70 1.82
C ASN A 49 12.19 -6.51 3.03
N GLU A 50 12.58 -5.26 3.23
CA GLU A 50 13.42 -4.81 4.32
C GLU A 50 13.01 -3.40 4.75
N ILE A 51 13.04 -3.14 6.06
CA ILE A 51 12.94 -1.78 6.58
C ILE A 51 14.28 -1.09 6.41
N ILE A 52 14.29 0.01 5.69
CA ILE A 52 15.49 0.82 5.45
C ILE A 52 15.35 2.20 6.10
N ASN A 53 16.46 2.92 6.17
CA ASN A 53 16.50 4.31 6.59
C ASN A 53 16.76 5.24 5.38
N ASN A 54 16.68 6.56 5.60
CA ASN A 54 16.96 7.59 4.61
C ASN A 54 16.05 7.49 3.38
N CYS A 55 14.75 7.33 3.61
CA CYS A 55 13.77 7.20 2.54
C CYS A 55 13.48 8.51 1.80
N GLY A 56 14.09 9.63 2.23
CA GLY A 56 13.87 10.95 1.64
C GLY A 56 12.53 11.57 2.05
N LEU A 57 11.94 11.09 3.13
CA LEU A 57 10.69 11.55 3.72
C LEU A 57 11.06 12.36 4.95
N ASP A 58 10.98 13.69 4.84
CA ASP A 58 11.32 14.69 5.86
C ASP A 58 12.53 14.39 6.81
N SER A 59 12.64 15.12 7.93
CA SER A 59 13.74 14.94 8.90
C SER A 59 13.33 14.11 10.13
N THR A 60 12.05 13.76 10.24
CA THR A 60 11.41 13.21 11.44
C THR A 60 10.96 11.75 11.27
N SER A 61 10.57 11.32 10.07
CA SER A 61 10.28 9.92 9.74
C SER A 61 11.19 9.44 8.63
N ASN A 62 12.27 8.77 8.99
CA ASN A 62 13.29 8.39 8.00
C ASN A 62 13.19 6.93 7.56
N LYS A 63 12.37 6.11 8.24
CA LYS A 63 12.21 4.70 7.90
C LYS A 63 11.11 4.50 6.87
N CYS A 64 11.29 3.48 6.04
CA CYS A 64 10.26 3.00 5.13
C CYS A 64 10.49 1.53 4.79
N MET A 65 9.46 0.88 4.27
CA MET A 65 9.59 -0.45 3.72
C MET A 65 10.09 -0.37 2.27
N ARG A 66 11.20 -1.04 2.01
CA ARG A 66 11.73 -1.29 0.67
C ARG A 66 11.33 -2.70 0.25
N VAL A 67 10.67 -2.83 -0.90
CA VAL A 67 10.17 -4.10 -1.44
C VAL A 67 10.84 -4.40 -2.77
N ALA A 68 11.35 -5.62 -2.90
CA ALA A 68 11.98 -6.17 -4.07
C ALA A 68 10.97 -6.98 -4.91
N TYR A 69 10.57 -6.43 -6.06
CA TYR A 69 9.81 -7.10 -7.11
C TYR A 69 10.73 -7.96 -7.97
N ILE A 70 10.90 -9.22 -7.55
CA ILE A 70 11.67 -10.22 -8.30
C ILE A 70 10.76 -10.86 -9.36
N PRO A 71 11.08 -10.73 -10.66
CA PRO A 71 10.25 -11.27 -11.72
C PRO A 71 10.26 -12.82 -11.73
N GLN A 72 9.08 -13.38 -11.98
CA GLN A 72 8.76 -14.79 -12.16
C GLN A 72 7.98 -14.96 -13.47
N SER A 73 7.61 -16.20 -13.82
CA SER A 73 6.84 -16.49 -15.04
C SER A 73 5.51 -15.71 -15.13
N ASN A 74 4.89 -15.37 -13.99
CA ASN A 74 3.64 -14.63 -13.89
C ASN A 74 3.72 -13.50 -12.85
N GLY A 75 4.55 -12.49 -13.08
CA GLY A 75 4.68 -11.31 -12.20
C GLY A 75 5.76 -11.51 -11.14
N SER A 76 5.44 -11.29 -9.87
CA SER A 76 6.33 -11.57 -8.72
C SER A 76 5.70 -12.61 -7.80
N VAL A 77 6.46 -13.07 -6.81
CA VAL A 77 5.91 -13.65 -5.58
C VAL A 77 4.93 -12.68 -4.92
N ARG A 78 4.11 -13.17 -3.97
CA ARG A 78 3.06 -12.37 -3.36
C ARG A 78 3.63 -11.33 -2.39
N LEU A 79 3.63 -10.07 -2.80
CA LEU A 79 4.11 -8.91 -2.03
C LEU A 79 2.98 -8.15 -1.33
N THR A 80 1.95 -8.86 -0.85
CA THR A 80 0.72 -8.23 -0.32
C THR A 80 0.47 -8.60 1.12
N LYS A 81 0.20 -7.60 1.96
CA LYS A 81 -0.35 -7.77 3.32
C LYS A 81 -1.72 -7.10 3.38
N PHE A 82 -2.67 -7.75 4.03
CA PHE A 82 -3.94 -7.14 4.39
C PHE A 82 -3.80 -6.51 5.77
N MET A 83 -4.21 -5.24 5.88
CA MET A 83 -4.33 -4.53 7.15
C MET A 83 -5.81 -4.32 7.42
N SER A 84 -6.29 -4.86 8.54
CA SER A 84 -7.66 -4.61 8.98
C SER A 84 -7.78 -3.20 9.51
N VAL A 85 -8.85 -2.51 9.13
CA VAL A 85 -9.16 -1.14 9.55
C VAL A 85 -10.55 -1.16 10.18
N PRO A 86 -10.88 -0.27 11.14
CA PRO A 86 -12.22 -0.25 11.72
C PRO A 86 -13.28 0.04 10.67
N LYS A 87 -14.51 -0.46 10.86
CA LYS A 87 -15.58 -0.38 9.85
C LYS A 87 -16.18 1.02 9.75
N PHE A 88 -16.21 1.58 8.54
CA PHE A 88 -16.78 2.87 8.19
C PHE A 88 -17.35 2.87 6.77
N ASP A 89 -18.19 3.86 6.45
CA ASP A 89 -18.77 4.02 5.12
C ASP A 89 -17.81 4.69 4.12
N HIS A 90 -16.77 5.36 4.62
CA HIS A 90 -15.83 6.13 3.81
C HIS A 90 -14.41 6.04 4.37
N TYR A 91 -13.44 5.89 3.47
CA TYR A 91 -12.03 5.82 3.79
C TYR A 91 -11.19 6.63 2.80
N ILE A 92 -10.08 7.13 3.31
CA ILE A 92 -9.01 7.79 2.57
C ILE A 92 -7.73 7.03 2.87
N LEU A 93 -7.05 6.58 1.81
CA LEU A 93 -5.73 5.99 1.90
C LEU A 93 -4.70 6.96 1.33
N SER A 94 -3.72 7.33 2.16
CA SER A 94 -2.56 8.11 1.77
C SER A 94 -1.28 7.30 2.00
N TYR A 95 -0.40 7.30 1.00
CA TYR A 95 0.92 6.70 1.07
C TYR A 95 1.89 7.41 0.14
N ASP A 96 3.16 7.50 0.56
CA ASP A 96 4.25 7.89 -0.29
C ASP A 96 4.82 6.66 -1.00
N LEU A 97 5.10 6.84 -2.28
CA LEU A 97 5.66 5.81 -3.14
C LEU A 97 6.90 6.32 -3.84
N TYR A 98 8.00 5.59 -3.72
CA TYR A 98 9.19 5.88 -4.50
C TYR A 98 9.64 4.65 -5.29
N LEU A 99 9.75 4.82 -6.61
CA LEU A 99 10.31 3.84 -7.52
C LEU A 99 11.79 4.14 -7.70
N GLU A 100 12.65 3.20 -7.29
CA GLU A 100 14.10 3.43 -7.36
C GLU A 100 14.57 3.62 -8.81
N SER A 101 15.68 4.36 -8.98
CA SER A 101 16.31 4.52 -10.29
C SER A 101 16.62 3.14 -10.90
N GLY A 102 16.29 2.98 -12.19
CA GLY A 102 16.39 1.69 -12.87
C GLY A 102 15.20 0.75 -12.66
N PHE A 103 14.14 1.17 -11.96
CA PHE A 103 12.89 0.40 -11.92
C PHE A 103 12.31 0.26 -13.33
N GLU A 104 12.25 -0.96 -13.84
CA GLU A 104 11.61 -1.23 -15.13
C GLU A 104 10.13 -1.61 -14.93
N TYR A 105 9.24 -0.82 -15.52
CA TYR A 105 7.79 -0.91 -15.36
C TYR A 105 7.16 -2.15 -16.01
N VAL A 106 7.84 -2.73 -17.01
CA VAL A 106 7.39 -3.88 -17.82
C VAL A 106 5.94 -3.70 -18.29
N LEU A 107 4.99 -4.50 -17.81
CA LEU A 107 3.57 -4.48 -18.17
C LEU A 107 2.69 -3.80 -17.11
N GLY A 108 3.29 -3.28 -16.04
CA GLY A 108 2.56 -2.72 -14.91
C GLY A 108 2.47 -3.65 -13.71
N GLY A 109 1.77 -3.19 -12.68
CA GLY A 109 1.54 -3.93 -11.45
C GLY A 109 0.65 -3.17 -10.47
N LYS A 110 0.25 -3.85 -9.40
CA LYS A 110 -0.75 -3.37 -8.43
C LYS A 110 -0.06 -2.65 -7.29
N LEU A 111 -0.57 -1.47 -6.96
CA LEU A 111 -0.19 -0.68 -5.79
C LEU A 111 -1.16 -0.95 -4.63
N PRO A 112 -0.81 -0.52 -3.40
CA PRO A 112 -1.71 -0.56 -2.26
C PRO A 112 -3.06 0.10 -2.56
N GLY A 113 -4.09 -0.35 -1.85
CA GLY A 113 -5.44 0.17 -2.00
C GLY A 113 -6.36 -0.39 -0.94
N LEU A 114 -7.64 -0.05 -1.09
CA LEU A 114 -8.71 -0.42 -0.18
C LEU A 114 -9.53 -1.57 -0.76
N GLY A 115 -10.23 -2.28 0.11
CA GLY A 115 -11.21 -3.28 -0.27
C GLY A 115 -12.12 -3.60 0.89
N SER A 116 -13.22 -4.28 0.62
CA SER A 116 -14.05 -4.84 1.69
C SER A 116 -13.32 -5.97 2.42
N GLU A 117 -13.92 -6.49 3.49
CA GLU A 117 -13.38 -7.62 4.27
C GLU A 117 -13.04 -8.83 3.40
N ASN A 118 -13.85 -9.08 2.37
CA ASN A 118 -13.64 -10.11 1.36
C ASN A 118 -13.53 -9.46 -0.02
N PRO A 119 -12.36 -8.91 -0.40
CA PRO A 119 -12.25 -8.07 -1.59
C PRO A 119 -12.26 -8.90 -2.88
N THR A 120 -13.03 -8.45 -3.88
CA THR A 120 -13.06 -9.09 -5.21
C THR A 120 -11.69 -8.90 -5.87
N SER A 121 -11.00 -10.00 -6.15
CA SER A 121 -9.70 -9.99 -6.82
C SER A 121 -9.46 -11.32 -7.53
N GLY A 122 -8.42 -11.42 -8.36
CA GLY A 122 -8.02 -12.70 -8.96
C GLY A 122 -9.01 -13.27 -9.99
N CYS A 123 -9.79 -12.41 -10.66
CA CYS A 123 -10.84 -12.80 -11.61
C CYS A 123 -12.04 -13.55 -10.97
N ASN A 124 -12.23 -13.42 -9.65
CA ASN A 124 -13.44 -13.91 -8.99
C ASN A 124 -14.67 -13.10 -9.41
N ALA A 125 -15.84 -13.73 -9.35
CA ALA A 125 -17.11 -13.06 -9.60
C ALA A 125 -17.33 -11.93 -8.58
N ALA A 126 -17.86 -10.81 -9.05
CA ALA A 126 -18.25 -9.70 -8.18
C ALA A 126 -19.42 -10.13 -7.29
N ALA A 127 -19.36 -9.75 -6.01
CA ALA A 127 -20.46 -9.90 -5.04
C ALA A 127 -20.87 -8.52 -4.52
N SER A 128 -22.11 -8.37 -4.07
CA SER A 128 -22.68 -7.07 -3.66
C SER A 128 -21.96 -6.43 -2.46
N ASP A 129 -21.31 -7.25 -1.63
CA ASP A 129 -20.53 -6.85 -0.45
C ASP A 129 -19.01 -6.89 -0.70
N SER A 130 -18.59 -7.13 -1.94
CA SER A 130 -17.20 -7.36 -2.32
C SER A 130 -16.71 -6.30 -3.30
N TRP A 131 -15.69 -5.55 -2.89
CA TRP A 131 -15.07 -4.53 -3.75
C TRP A 131 -13.59 -4.38 -3.47
N SER A 132 -12.86 -3.85 -4.46
CA SER A 132 -11.48 -3.40 -4.30
C SER A 132 -11.30 -2.09 -5.06
N SER A 133 -10.51 -1.17 -4.52
CA SER A 133 -10.09 0.06 -5.19
C SER A 133 -8.60 0.22 -4.99
N ARG A 134 -7.83 0.07 -6.06
CA ARG A 134 -6.37 0.12 -6.05
C ARG A 134 -5.87 1.01 -7.17
N LEU A 135 -4.62 1.46 -7.04
CA LEU A 135 -3.88 2.00 -8.16
C LEU A 135 -3.07 0.90 -8.83
N MET A 136 -2.75 1.11 -10.09
CA MET A 136 -1.76 0.33 -10.82
C MET A 136 -0.74 1.25 -11.46
N TRP A 137 0.52 0.85 -11.42
CA TRP A 137 1.49 1.38 -12.38
C TRP A 137 1.33 0.64 -13.70
N GLN A 138 1.67 1.33 -14.76
CA GLN A 138 1.59 0.88 -16.14
C GLN A 138 2.97 1.00 -16.80
N PRO A 139 3.15 0.49 -18.03
CA PRO A 139 4.36 0.73 -18.80
C PRO A 139 4.72 2.23 -18.81
N LYS A 140 6.01 2.55 -18.71
CA LYS A 140 6.52 3.93 -18.67
C LYS A 140 6.07 4.78 -17.46
N GLY A 141 5.50 4.16 -16.43
CA GLY A 141 5.19 4.83 -15.16
C GLY A 141 3.86 5.58 -15.13
N PHE A 142 2.97 5.34 -16.09
CA PHE A 142 1.60 5.87 -15.97
C PHE A 142 0.88 5.24 -14.77
N ILE A 143 0.01 6.01 -14.13
CA ILE A 143 -0.84 5.55 -13.04
C ILE A 143 -2.27 5.41 -13.55
N LYS A 144 -2.91 4.29 -13.21
CA LYS A 144 -4.30 3.99 -13.57
C LYS A 144 -5.07 3.51 -12.34
N ASN A 145 -6.32 3.97 -12.20
CA ASN A 145 -7.25 3.38 -11.25
C ASN A 145 -7.63 1.95 -11.66
N TYR A 146 -7.69 1.05 -10.68
CA TYR A 146 -8.08 -0.34 -10.81
C TYR A 146 -9.20 -0.62 -9.80
N PHE A 147 -10.40 -0.86 -10.31
CA PHE A 147 -11.58 -1.23 -9.54
C PHE A 147 -11.88 -2.71 -9.78
#